data_AF-A0A1Q7VAQ5-F1
#
_entry.id   AF-A0A1Q7VAQ5-F1
#
_cell.length_a   1.000
_cell.length_b   1.000
_cell.length_c   1.000
_cell.angle_alpha   90.00
_cell.angle_beta   90.00
_cell.angle_gamma   90.00
#
_symmetry.space_group_name_H-M   'P 1'
#
loop_
_entity.id
_entity.type
_entity.pdbx_description
1 polymer ?
#
loop_
_entity_poly.entity_id
_entity_poly.type
_entity_poly.pdbx_seq_one_letter_code
_entity_poly.pdbx_strand_id
1 'polypeptide(L)'
;MRQDFWQAFERTFAWRQRFLLVGQRWDTDVAEPLDFKQAEWAESLQGFAKREGFHQHTDFADFFVFPKGLYDKVPPLVVGRSAWDAWLIWKAISEGVAVVDCSSFVVPVHQNHDYGYHPGGKQGTHTDALAMRNRELSGGGKQLRTIIDSTHRFRKDGNIRWAPLRRHIPRPAIRKYWQSLLVRSFSWRARLGLQKQTLDRLRRGK
;
A
#
# COMPACT_ATOMS: atom_id res chain seq x y z
N MET A 1 20.05 11.18 5.72
CA MET A 1 18.92 11.82 5.02
C MET A 1 17.63 11.45 5.76
N ARG A 2 16.67 12.36 5.96
CA ARG A 2 15.41 12.04 6.66
C ARG A 2 14.50 11.29 5.68
N GLN A 3 14.14 10.04 5.97
CA GLN A 3 13.32 9.21 5.10
C GLN A 3 11.98 9.88 4.77
N ASP A 4 11.50 9.73 3.53
CA ASP A 4 10.28 10.34 3.00
C ASP A 4 9.04 10.08 3.87
N PHE A 5 8.90 8.87 4.43
CA PHE A 5 7.86 8.51 5.38
C PHE A 5 7.84 9.43 6.61
N TRP A 6 8.99 9.63 7.25
CA TRP A 6 9.10 10.46 8.45
C TRP A 6 8.77 11.92 8.14
N GLN A 7 9.22 12.44 7.00
CA GLN A 7 8.86 13.78 6.55
C GLN A 7 7.35 13.92 6.32
N ALA A 8 6.69 12.91 5.72
CA ALA A 8 5.25 12.92 5.53
C ALA A 8 4.49 12.90 6.86
N PHE A 9 4.95 12.08 7.82
CA PHE A 9 4.42 12.05 9.18
C PHE A 9 4.52 13.41 9.86
N GLU A 10 5.72 13.98 9.97
CA GLU A 10 5.93 15.27 10.65
C GLU A 10 5.11 16.39 10.03
N ARG A 11 5.07 16.48 8.69
CA ARG A 11 4.27 17.49 7.99
C ARG A 11 2.79 17.32 8.26
N THR A 12 2.28 16.09 8.28
CA THR A 12 0.87 15.83 8.54
C THR A 12 0.51 16.12 10.00
N PHE A 13 1.38 15.70 10.93
CA PHE A 13 1.22 15.92 12.37
C PHE A 13 1.24 17.40 12.73
N ALA A 14 2.14 18.19 12.12
CA ALA A 14 2.17 19.64 12.29
C ALA A 14 0.96 20.34 11.64
N TRP A 15 0.37 19.74 10.61
CA TRP A 15 -0.74 20.35 9.86
C TRP A 15 -2.11 20.16 10.52
N ARG A 16 -2.39 18.99 11.10
CA ARG A 16 -3.68 18.67 11.73
C ARG A 16 -3.50 17.75 12.93
N GLN A 17 -4.25 18.00 14.00
CA GLN A 17 -4.28 17.13 15.18
C GLN A 17 -5.02 15.79 14.93
N ARG A 18 -6.09 15.80 14.12
CA ARG A 18 -6.87 14.61 13.75
C ARG A 18 -6.71 14.35 12.25
N PHE A 19 -6.08 13.24 11.90
CA PHE A 19 -5.84 12.84 10.52
C PHE A 19 -5.70 11.32 10.37
N LEU A 20 -5.83 10.85 9.13
CA LEU A 20 -5.39 9.53 8.69
C LEU A 20 -4.44 9.73 7.49
N LEU A 21 -3.18 9.35 7.63
CA LEU A 21 -2.19 9.36 6.55
C LEU A 21 -2.07 7.96 5.96
N VAL A 22 -2.18 7.86 4.63
CA VAL A 22 -2.13 6.61 3.87
C VAL A 22 -1.27 6.73 2.62
N GLY A 23 -0.63 5.64 2.21
CA GLY A 23 0.18 5.56 1.01
C GLY A 23 -0.11 4.32 0.17
N GLN A 24 -0.17 4.48 -1.15
CA GLN A 24 -0.26 3.38 -2.11
C GLN A 24 1.07 2.66 -2.19
N ARG A 25 1.02 1.33 -2.13
CA ARG A 25 2.21 0.50 -2.12
C ARG A 25 2.85 0.31 -3.50
N TRP A 26 4.15 0.05 -3.48
CA TRP A 26 4.93 -0.46 -4.59
C TRP A 26 5.25 -1.94 -4.36
N ASP A 27 4.52 -2.82 -5.04
CA ASP A 27 4.76 -4.26 -5.01
C ASP A 27 6.14 -4.54 -5.62
N THR A 28 7.07 -5.04 -4.81
CA THR A 28 8.49 -5.13 -5.15
C THR A 28 9.04 -6.51 -4.78
N ASP A 29 9.69 -7.18 -5.74
CA ASP A 29 10.36 -8.46 -5.50
C ASP A 29 11.74 -8.23 -4.86
N VAL A 30 11.77 -8.09 -3.53
CA VAL A 30 13.00 -8.02 -2.75
C VAL A 30 13.45 -9.45 -2.44
N ALA A 31 14.38 -9.97 -3.23
CA ALA A 31 14.78 -11.36 -3.20
C ALA A 31 16.15 -11.62 -2.54
N GLU A 32 16.92 -10.55 -2.30
CA GLU A 32 18.19 -10.61 -1.56
C GLU A 32 18.05 -9.89 -0.20
N PRO A 33 18.82 -10.30 0.82
CA PRO A 33 18.92 -9.58 2.08
C PRO A 33 19.35 -8.13 1.87
N LEU A 34 18.69 -7.21 2.57
CA LEU A 34 19.07 -5.80 2.59
C LEU A 34 20.19 -5.59 3.62
N ASP A 35 21.26 -4.91 3.22
CA ASP A 35 22.31 -4.47 4.14
C ASP A 35 21.95 -3.09 4.72
N PHE A 36 21.29 -3.10 5.88
CA PHE A 36 20.87 -1.88 6.58
C PHE A 36 22.04 -1.03 7.11
N LYS A 37 23.29 -1.52 7.06
CA LYS A 37 24.47 -0.74 7.44
C LYS A 37 24.87 0.27 6.35
N GLN A 38 24.45 0.05 5.09
CA GLN A 38 24.74 0.97 4.00
C GLN A 38 23.93 2.25 4.16
N ALA A 39 24.57 3.42 4.16
CA ALA A 39 23.90 4.69 4.41
C ALA A 39 22.73 4.99 3.45
N GLU A 40 22.77 4.45 2.24
CA GLU A 40 21.79 4.68 1.17
C GLU A 40 20.89 3.47 0.87
N TRP A 41 20.78 2.50 1.80
CA TRP A 41 19.99 1.28 1.57
C TRP A 41 18.53 1.61 1.23
N ALA A 42 17.96 2.63 1.89
CA ALA A 42 16.57 3.03 1.74
C ALA A 42 16.34 3.70 0.37
N GLU A 43 17.18 4.66 0.00
CA GLU A 43 17.15 5.35 -1.29
C GLU A 43 17.35 4.36 -2.44
N SER A 44 18.26 3.40 -2.26
CA SER A 44 18.51 2.32 -3.23
C SER A 44 17.28 1.44 -3.41
N LEU A 45 16.64 1.02 -2.31
CA LEU A 45 15.43 0.20 -2.34
C LEU A 45 14.25 0.95 -2.97
N GLN A 46 14.04 2.22 -2.62
CA GLN A 46 13.00 3.05 -3.21
C GLN A 46 13.24 3.30 -4.71
N GLY A 47 14.50 3.53 -5.09
CA GLY A 47 14.91 3.65 -6.48
C GLY A 47 14.66 2.36 -7.26
N PHE A 48 14.95 1.20 -6.66
CA PHE A 48 14.65 -0.10 -7.22
C PHE A 48 13.14 -0.32 -7.39
N ALA A 49 12.34 -0.06 -6.36
CA ALA A 49 10.88 -0.17 -6.40
C ALA A 49 10.27 0.71 -7.49
N LYS A 50 10.74 1.96 -7.66
CA LYS A 50 10.26 2.85 -8.74
C LYS A 50 10.59 2.36 -10.15
N ARG A 51 11.74 1.71 -10.33
CA ARG A 51 12.19 1.23 -11.65
C ARG A 51 11.57 -0.11 -12.01
N GLU A 52 11.44 -1.02 -11.04
CA GLU A 52 11.17 -2.44 -11.27
C GLU A 52 9.90 -2.94 -10.58
N GLY A 53 9.48 -2.24 -9.54
CA GLY A 53 8.27 -2.57 -8.81
C GLY A 53 7.01 -2.13 -9.55
N PHE A 54 5.87 -2.51 -8.99
CA PHE A 54 4.57 -2.19 -9.54
C PHE A 54 3.78 -1.30 -8.58
N HIS A 55 3.56 -0.04 -8.99
CA HIS A 55 2.75 0.89 -8.22
C HIS A 55 1.26 0.50 -8.28
N GLN A 56 0.72 0.08 -7.15
CA GLN A 56 -0.58 -0.55 -7.08
C GLN A 56 -1.77 0.40 -7.29
N HIS A 57 -2.96 -0.19 -7.29
CA HIS A 57 -4.23 0.54 -7.24
C HIS A 57 -4.44 1.22 -5.88
N THR A 58 -5.40 2.16 -5.82
CA THR A 58 -5.77 2.84 -4.56
C THR A 58 -6.41 1.93 -3.53
N ASP A 59 -6.82 0.73 -3.92
CA ASP A 59 -7.28 -0.32 -3.01
C ASP A 59 -6.15 -0.84 -2.11
N PHE A 60 -4.88 -0.64 -2.50
CA PHE A 60 -3.72 -1.21 -1.82
C PHE A 60 -2.97 -0.15 -1.02
N ALA A 61 -3.56 0.23 0.11
CA ALA A 61 -2.85 0.98 1.14
C ALA A 61 -1.77 0.10 1.77
N ASP A 62 -0.56 0.63 1.92
CA ASP A 62 0.54 -0.10 2.56
C ASP A 62 0.54 0.11 4.07
N PHE A 63 0.22 1.33 4.50
CA PHE A 63 0.25 1.74 5.89
C PHE A 63 -0.88 2.71 6.22
N PHE A 64 -1.14 2.83 7.52
CA PHE A 64 -2.06 3.79 8.12
C PHE A 64 -1.37 4.47 9.30
N VAL A 65 -1.27 5.80 9.28
CA VAL A 65 -0.79 6.57 10.43
C VAL A 65 -1.88 7.51 10.91
N PHE A 66 -2.20 7.44 12.20
CA PHE A 66 -3.24 8.23 12.84
C PHE A 66 -2.93 8.44 14.33
N PRO A 67 -3.44 9.53 14.94
CA PRO A 67 -3.26 9.75 16.37
C PRO A 67 -4.08 8.74 17.20
N LYS A 68 -3.59 8.44 18.40
CA LYS A 68 -4.33 7.64 19.39
C LYS A 68 -5.72 8.26 19.63
N GLY A 69 -6.74 7.41 19.73
CA GLY A 69 -8.13 7.84 19.92
C GLY A 69 -8.88 8.17 18.63
N LEU A 70 -8.26 8.05 17.45
CA LEU A 70 -9.04 8.17 16.20
C LEU A 70 -10.04 7.03 16.04
N TYR A 71 -9.67 5.81 16.42
CA TYR A 71 -10.50 4.63 16.30
C TYR A 71 -10.78 4.02 17.67
N ASP A 72 -11.76 4.57 18.37
CA ASP A 72 -12.16 4.06 19.69
C ASP A 72 -13.03 2.80 19.60
N LYS A 73 -13.80 2.67 18.51
CA LYS A 73 -14.68 1.53 18.25
C LYS A 73 -14.45 1.01 16.84
N VAL A 74 -13.74 -0.10 16.75
CA VAL A 74 -13.53 -0.85 15.52
C VAL A 74 -14.37 -2.13 15.62
N PRO A 75 -15.17 -2.49 14.61
CA PRO A 75 -15.80 -3.81 14.54
C PRO A 75 -14.73 -4.91 14.63
N PRO A 76 -15.08 -6.16 14.99
CA PRO A 76 -14.11 -7.25 15.08
C PRO A 76 -13.66 -7.73 13.69
N LEU A 77 -12.97 -6.85 12.96
CA LEU A 77 -12.44 -7.07 11.62
C LEU A 77 -11.18 -7.94 11.71
N VAL A 78 -11.07 -8.90 10.80
CA VAL A 78 -9.93 -9.80 10.71
C VAL A 78 -8.83 -9.15 9.88
N VAL A 79 -7.71 -8.84 10.53
CA VAL A 79 -6.48 -8.39 9.85
C VAL A 79 -5.91 -9.55 9.02
N GLY A 80 -5.39 -9.23 7.83
CA GLY A 80 -4.95 -10.24 6.86
C GLY A 80 -6.08 -10.82 5.98
N ARG A 81 -7.28 -10.25 6.07
CA ARG A 81 -8.37 -10.45 5.11
C ARG A 81 -8.75 -9.18 4.41
N SER A 82 -9.50 -9.26 3.33
CA SER A 82 -9.95 -8.04 2.65
C SER A 82 -10.94 -7.23 3.49
N ALA A 83 -11.13 -5.96 3.11
CA ALA A 83 -12.12 -5.01 3.61
C ALA A 83 -11.81 -4.30 4.95
N TRP A 84 -10.95 -4.80 5.83
CA TRP A 84 -10.64 -4.08 7.08
C TRP A 84 -9.89 -2.76 6.83
N ASP A 85 -8.98 -2.78 5.87
CA ASP A 85 -8.17 -1.65 5.42
C ASP A 85 -9.03 -0.53 4.81
N ALA A 86 -9.92 -0.92 3.90
CA ALA A 86 -10.87 -0.01 3.27
C ALA A 86 -11.93 0.53 4.24
N TRP A 87 -12.26 -0.23 5.30
CA TRP A 87 -13.14 0.24 6.37
C TRP A 87 -12.51 1.36 7.19
N LEU A 88 -11.20 1.28 7.50
CA LEU A 88 -10.50 2.36 8.21
C LEU A 88 -10.59 3.69 7.46
N ILE A 89 -10.35 3.67 6.15
CA ILE A 89 -10.46 4.86 5.29
C ILE A 89 -11.90 5.40 5.33
N TRP A 90 -12.89 4.53 5.16
CA TRP A 90 -14.29 4.95 5.22
C TRP A 90 -14.63 5.58 6.57
N LYS A 91 -14.21 4.95 7.67
CA LYS A 91 -14.54 5.39 9.02
C LYS A 91 -13.98 6.78 9.28
N ALA A 92 -12.71 7.03 8.96
CA ALA A 92 -12.12 8.36 9.08
C ALA A 92 -12.89 9.41 8.26
N ILE A 93 -13.22 9.11 7.00
CA ILE A 93 -14.02 10.03 6.15
C ILE A 93 -15.40 10.28 6.75
N SER A 94 -16.07 9.24 7.26
CA SER A 94 -17.42 9.35 7.83
C SER A 94 -17.47 10.22 9.09
N GLU A 95 -16.34 10.37 9.78
CA GLU A 95 -16.21 11.24 10.97
C GLU A 95 -15.66 12.63 10.64
N GLY A 96 -15.55 12.98 9.35
CA GLY A 96 -15.00 14.26 8.91
C GLY A 96 -13.49 14.41 9.19
N VAL A 97 -12.78 13.31 9.42
CA VAL A 97 -11.33 13.31 9.67
C VAL A 97 -10.59 13.51 8.34
N ALA A 98 -9.53 14.30 8.37
CA ALA A 98 -8.69 14.52 7.21
C ALA A 98 -7.96 13.24 6.82
N VAL A 99 -8.38 12.60 5.73
CA VAL A 99 -7.64 11.50 5.10
C VAL A 99 -6.69 12.07 4.05
N VAL A 100 -5.40 11.80 4.21
CA VAL A 100 -4.29 12.36 3.44
C VAL A 100 -3.58 11.25 2.65
N ASP A 101 -3.69 11.31 1.32
CA ASP A 101 -2.95 10.44 0.40
C ASP A 101 -1.52 10.97 0.18
N CYS A 102 -0.52 10.26 0.68
CA CYS A 102 0.89 10.62 0.50
C CYS A 102 1.59 9.89 -0.66
N SER A 103 0.87 9.17 -1.52
CA SER A 103 1.46 8.31 -2.57
C SER A 103 2.28 9.07 -3.62
N SER A 104 2.13 10.39 -3.73
CA SER A 104 2.96 11.21 -4.63
C SER A 104 4.24 11.75 -3.98
N PHE A 105 4.44 11.47 -2.69
CA PHE A 105 5.53 11.99 -1.89
C PHE A 105 6.34 10.88 -1.22
N VAL A 106 5.66 9.84 -0.72
CA VAL A 106 6.25 8.66 -0.10
C VAL A 106 6.28 7.49 -1.08
N VAL A 107 7.27 6.61 -0.94
CA VAL A 107 7.44 5.37 -1.70
C VAL A 107 7.33 4.17 -0.75
N PRO A 108 6.13 3.72 -0.38
CA PRO A 108 5.96 2.56 0.46
C PRO A 108 6.36 1.30 -0.34
N VAL A 109 7.45 0.66 0.04
CA VAL A 109 7.95 -0.54 -0.63
C VAL A 109 7.34 -1.76 0.03
N HIS A 110 6.43 -2.42 -0.66
CA HIS A 110 5.81 -3.66 -0.21
C HIS A 110 6.61 -4.83 -0.78
N GLN A 111 7.32 -5.54 0.08
CA GLN A 111 7.97 -6.78 -0.32
C GLN A 111 6.90 -7.79 -0.72
N ASN A 112 6.95 -8.26 -1.97
CA ASN A 112 6.08 -9.35 -2.40
C ASN A 112 6.35 -10.58 -1.54
N HIS A 113 5.28 -11.20 -1.09
CA HIS A 113 5.31 -12.45 -0.36
C HIS A 113 4.26 -13.38 -0.94
N ASP A 114 4.48 -14.68 -0.77
CA ASP A 114 3.44 -15.63 -1.09
C ASP A 114 2.31 -15.59 -0.04
N TYR A 115 1.16 -16.12 -0.42
CA TYR A 115 0.01 -16.30 0.46
C TYR A 115 -0.16 -17.80 0.73
N GLY A 116 0.97 -18.53 0.83
CA GLY A 116 0.99 -19.98 0.94
C GLY A 116 0.30 -20.53 2.18
N TYR A 117 0.11 -19.69 3.20
CA TYR A 117 -0.67 -20.02 4.39
C TYR A 117 -2.17 -20.21 4.09
N HIS A 118 -2.68 -19.72 2.96
CA HIS A 118 -4.08 -19.83 2.58
C HIS A 118 -4.23 -20.77 1.37
N PRO A 119 -5.13 -21.77 1.40
CA PRO A 119 -5.26 -22.75 0.31
C PRO A 119 -5.67 -22.12 -1.03
N GLY A 120 -6.46 -21.03 -0.99
CA GLY A 120 -6.80 -20.23 -2.17
C GLY A 120 -5.78 -19.15 -2.54
N GLY A 121 -4.60 -19.15 -1.91
CA GLY A 121 -3.60 -18.09 -2.03
C GLY A 121 -4.17 -16.70 -1.71
N LYS A 122 -3.64 -15.67 -2.38
CA LYS A 122 -4.10 -14.29 -2.21
C LYS A 122 -5.59 -14.13 -2.47
N GLN A 123 -6.11 -14.72 -3.56
CA GLN A 123 -7.53 -14.58 -3.89
C GLN A 123 -8.42 -15.13 -2.78
N GLY A 124 -8.02 -16.23 -2.15
CA GLY A 124 -8.75 -16.80 -1.03
C GLY A 124 -8.86 -15.86 0.18
N THR A 125 -7.85 -15.04 0.46
CA THR A 125 -7.93 -14.05 1.55
C THR A 125 -8.91 -12.90 1.25
N HIS A 126 -9.38 -12.78 0.00
CA HIS A 126 -10.43 -11.85 -0.41
C HIS A 126 -11.82 -12.47 -0.43
N THR A 127 -11.95 -13.79 -0.43
CA THR A 127 -13.23 -14.47 -0.67
C THR A 127 -13.63 -15.49 0.40
N ASP A 128 -12.78 -15.80 1.37
CA ASP A 128 -13.11 -16.75 2.44
C ASP A 128 -14.17 -16.19 3.42
N ALA A 129 -14.62 -17.03 4.33
CA ALA A 129 -15.65 -16.69 5.31
C ALA A 129 -15.25 -15.48 6.19
N LEU A 130 -13.96 -15.32 6.50
CA LEU A 130 -13.47 -14.20 7.30
C LEU A 130 -13.46 -12.89 6.49
N ALA A 131 -13.12 -12.95 5.21
CA ALA A 131 -13.27 -11.81 4.30
C ALA A 131 -14.74 -11.41 4.10
N MET A 132 -15.64 -12.39 3.97
CA MET A 132 -17.09 -12.13 3.91
C MET A 132 -17.60 -11.51 5.20
N ARG A 133 -17.12 -11.99 6.36
CA ARG A 133 -17.43 -11.40 7.65
C ARG A 133 -16.98 -9.95 7.76
N ASN A 134 -15.76 -9.61 7.31
CA ASN A 134 -15.32 -8.21 7.26
C ASN A 134 -16.25 -7.36 6.41
N ARG A 135 -16.70 -7.88 5.26
CA ARG A 135 -17.62 -7.17 4.37
C ARG A 135 -18.98 -6.92 5.02
N GLU A 136 -19.53 -7.91 5.72
CA GLU A 136 -20.77 -7.77 6.49
C GLU A 136 -20.65 -6.70 7.56
N LEU A 137 -19.60 -6.78 8.38
CA LEU A 137 -19.29 -5.79 9.43
C LEU A 137 -19.09 -4.38 8.87
N SER A 138 -18.74 -4.27 7.58
CA SER A 138 -18.59 -3.02 6.83
C SER A 138 -19.86 -2.61 6.08
N GLY A 139 -21.04 -2.87 6.67
CA GLY A 139 -22.33 -2.52 6.09
C GLY A 139 -22.59 -3.17 4.73
N GLY A 140 -22.21 -4.44 4.58
CA GLY A 140 -22.32 -5.17 3.30
C GLY A 140 -21.40 -4.63 2.20
N GLY A 141 -20.34 -3.91 2.57
CA GLY A 141 -19.41 -3.26 1.65
C GLY A 141 -19.73 -1.80 1.33
N LYS A 142 -20.85 -1.25 1.82
CA LYS A 142 -21.21 0.17 1.63
C LYS A 142 -20.27 1.10 2.40
N GLN A 143 -19.65 0.58 3.46
CA GLN A 143 -18.73 1.27 4.36
C GLN A 143 -17.26 0.99 4.01
N LEU A 144 -16.95 0.89 2.73
CA LEU A 144 -15.60 0.70 2.22
C LEU A 144 -15.19 1.88 1.36
N ARG A 145 -13.98 2.39 1.57
CA ARG A 145 -13.37 3.46 0.76
C ARG A 145 -11.92 3.11 0.48
N THR A 146 -11.39 3.65 -0.62
CA THR A 146 -10.01 3.41 -1.04
C THR A 146 -9.21 4.70 -0.94
N ILE A 147 -7.91 4.66 -1.20
CA ILE A 147 -7.07 5.86 -1.17
C ILE A 147 -7.57 6.96 -2.13
N ILE A 148 -8.34 6.60 -3.18
CA ILE A 148 -8.90 7.60 -4.11
C ILE A 148 -9.91 8.52 -3.42
N ASP A 149 -10.56 8.05 -2.35
CA ASP A 149 -11.56 8.79 -1.59
C ASP A 149 -10.92 9.73 -0.55
N SER A 150 -9.58 9.77 -0.46
CA SER A 150 -8.86 10.65 0.44
C SER A 150 -9.24 12.11 0.21
N THR A 151 -9.59 12.79 1.30
CA THR A 151 -10.00 14.21 1.29
C THR A 151 -8.87 15.17 0.86
N HIS A 152 -7.63 14.78 1.12
CA HIS A 152 -6.42 15.55 0.85
C HIS A 152 -5.35 14.66 0.22
N ARG A 153 -4.34 15.30 -0.37
CA ARG A 153 -3.15 14.63 -0.87
C ARG A 153 -1.90 15.48 -0.66
N PHE A 154 -0.77 14.80 -0.56
CA PHE A 154 0.50 15.46 -0.78
C PHE A 154 0.66 15.87 -2.25
N ARG A 155 1.52 16.86 -2.44
CA ARG A 155 2.19 17.16 -3.70
C ARG A 155 3.65 16.72 -3.61
N LYS A 156 4.32 16.66 -4.76
CA LYS A 156 5.75 16.28 -4.82
C LYS A 156 6.65 17.26 -4.04
N ASP A 157 6.21 18.50 -3.86
CA ASP A 157 6.89 19.55 -3.09
C ASP A 157 6.66 19.43 -1.56
N GLY A 158 5.89 18.43 -1.10
CA GLY A 158 5.59 18.23 0.31
C GLY A 158 4.39 19.02 0.84
N ASN A 159 3.69 19.79 0.00
CA ASN A 159 2.50 20.53 0.41
C ASN A 159 1.24 19.63 0.43
N ILE A 160 0.45 19.73 1.49
CA ILE A 160 -0.85 19.05 1.62
C ILE A 160 -1.93 19.94 1.01
N ARG A 161 -2.75 19.39 0.10
CA ARG A 161 -3.87 20.12 -0.51
C ARG A 161 -5.15 19.30 -0.50
N TRP A 162 -6.27 20.00 -0.41
CA TRP A 162 -7.61 19.43 -0.54
C TRP A 162 -7.81 18.84 -1.95
N ALA A 163 -8.38 17.64 -2.04
CA ALA A 163 -8.56 16.90 -3.29
C ALA A 163 -9.74 15.89 -3.27
N PRO A 164 -10.97 16.34 -2.96
CA PRO A 164 -12.11 15.45 -2.65
C PRO A 164 -12.77 14.78 -3.88
N LEU A 165 -12.53 15.27 -5.09
CA LEU A 165 -13.22 14.81 -6.31
C LEU A 165 -12.43 13.75 -7.09
N ARG A 166 -11.36 13.19 -6.51
CA ARG A 166 -10.47 12.25 -7.21
C ARG A 166 -11.16 10.96 -7.65
N ARG A 167 -12.22 10.54 -6.97
CA ARG A 167 -13.03 9.35 -7.33
C ARG A 167 -13.72 9.46 -8.69
N HIS A 168 -13.89 10.67 -9.22
CA HIS A 168 -14.53 10.88 -10.53
C HIS A 168 -13.53 10.81 -11.70
N ILE A 169 -12.25 10.56 -11.43
CA ILE A 169 -11.23 10.41 -12.45
C ILE A 169 -11.22 8.94 -12.93
N PRO A 170 -11.60 8.65 -14.19
CA PRO A 170 -11.65 7.28 -14.70
C PRO A 170 -10.26 6.64 -14.71
N ARG A 171 -10.19 5.33 -14.48
CA ARG A 171 -8.94 4.58 -14.42
C ARG A 171 -8.92 3.41 -15.42
N PRO A 172 -7.81 3.22 -16.16
CA PRO A 172 -7.69 2.10 -17.08
C PRO A 172 -7.62 0.76 -16.34
N ALA A 173 -8.37 -0.23 -16.82
CA ALA A 173 -8.53 -1.56 -16.21
C ALA A 173 -7.29 -2.47 -16.29
N ILE A 174 -6.23 -2.03 -16.98
CA ILE A 174 -5.08 -2.84 -17.44
C ILE A 174 -4.23 -3.44 -16.29
N ARG A 175 -4.33 -2.90 -15.08
CA ARG A 175 -3.41 -3.19 -13.97
C ARG A 175 -3.69 -4.49 -13.17
N LYS A 176 -4.89 -5.09 -13.24
CA LYS A 176 -5.23 -6.30 -12.48
C LYS A 176 -4.46 -7.56 -12.91
N TYR A 177 -4.19 -7.71 -14.21
CA TYR A 177 -3.52 -8.89 -14.75
C TYR A 177 -2.04 -8.98 -14.33
N TRP A 178 -1.35 -7.84 -14.31
CA TRP A 178 0.05 -7.74 -13.87
C TRP A 178 0.25 -8.17 -12.41
N GLN A 179 -0.68 -7.79 -11.52
CA GLN A 179 -0.61 -8.20 -10.12
C GLN A 179 -0.76 -9.72 -9.95
N SER A 180 -1.70 -10.33 -10.67
CA SER A 180 -1.90 -11.79 -10.63
C SER A 180 -0.64 -12.54 -11.09
N LEU A 181 0.01 -12.04 -12.15
CA LEU A 181 1.28 -12.56 -12.64
C LEU A 181 2.37 -12.44 -11.57
N LEU A 182 2.56 -11.28 -10.93
CA LEU A 182 3.58 -11.07 -9.90
C LEU A 182 3.43 -12.05 -8.72
N VAL A 183 2.20 -12.18 -8.20
CA VAL A 183 1.93 -13.07 -7.06
C VAL A 183 2.16 -14.54 -7.41
N ARG A 184 1.64 -15.01 -8.55
CA ARG A 184 1.74 -16.42 -8.95
C ARG A 184 3.16 -16.84 -9.31
N SER A 185 3.93 -15.92 -9.88
CA SER A 185 5.30 -16.20 -10.30
C SER A 185 6.32 -16.00 -9.19
N PHE A 186 5.94 -15.50 -8.01
CA PHE A 186 6.89 -15.23 -6.92
C PHE A 186 7.72 -16.46 -6.52
N SER A 187 7.07 -17.57 -6.14
CA SER A 187 7.76 -18.78 -5.70
C SER A 187 8.63 -19.40 -6.80
N TRP A 188 8.22 -19.30 -8.07
CA TRP A 188 8.99 -19.75 -9.22
C TRP A 188 10.22 -18.87 -9.48
N ARG A 189 10.06 -17.54 -9.45
CA ARG A 189 11.15 -16.59 -9.65
C ARG A 189 12.18 -16.65 -8.53
N ALA A 190 11.72 -16.82 -7.29
CA ALA A 190 12.58 -17.07 -6.13
C ALA A 190 13.40 -18.36 -6.31
N ARG A 191 12.76 -19.47 -6.70
CA ARG A 191 13.42 -20.77 -6.93
C ARG A 191 14.42 -20.77 -8.09
N LEU A 192 14.12 -20.05 -9.16
CA LEU A 192 14.98 -19.99 -10.35
C LEU A 192 16.12 -18.97 -10.23
N GLY A 193 16.23 -18.27 -9.11
CA GLY A 193 17.20 -17.17 -8.96
C GLY A 193 17.01 -16.09 -10.03
N LEU A 194 15.81 -15.99 -10.63
CA LEU A 194 15.42 -14.99 -11.65
C LEU A 194 15.18 -13.64 -10.97
N GLN A 195 16.19 -13.22 -10.23
CA GLN A 195 16.27 -11.96 -9.57
C GLN A 195 16.98 -10.99 -10.49
N LYS A 196 16.63 -9.71 -10.39
CA LYS A 196 17.16 -8.70 -11.30
C LYS A 196 18.69 -8.63 -11.29
N GLN A 197 19.36 -8.86 -10.15
CA GLN A 197 20.81 -8.89 -10.12
C GLN A 197 21.41 -10.07 -10.89
N THR A 198 20.76 -11.23 -10.91
CA THR A 198 21.17 -12.37 -11.75
C THR A 198 21.02 -12.04 -13.23
N LEU A 199 19.91 -11.40 -13.61
CA LEU A 199 19.68 -10.94 -14.98
C LEU A 199 20.62 -9.79 -15.39
N ASP A 200 20.91 -8.87 -14.47
CA ASP A 200 21.85 -7.75 -14.67
C ASP A 200 23.31 -8.24 -14.69
N ARG A 201 23.67 -9.30 -13.95
CA ARG A 201 24.97 -10.00 -14.09
C ARG A 201 25.08 -10.70 -15.44
N LEU A 202 24.04 -11.41 -15.87
CA LEU A 202 23.98 -12.06 -17.19
C LEU A 202 24.02 -11.04 -18.35
N ARG A 203 23.47 -9.83 -18.15
CA ARG A 203 23.54 -8.72 -19.12
C ARG A 203 24.87 -7.98 -19.11
N ARG A 204 25.58 -7.93 -17.98
CA ARG A 204 26.94 -7.34 -17.85
C ARG A 204 28.06 -8.31 -18.21
N GLY A 205 27.78 -9.60 -18.31
CA GLY A 205 28.69 -10.66 -18.74
C GLY A 205 28.61 -11.00 -20.24
N LYS A 206 28.08 -10.10 -21.06
CA LYS A 206 28.14 -10.12 -22.52
C LYS A 206 28.78 -8.83 -23.01
#